data_AF-A0A2H5YZ88-F1
#
_entry.id   AF-A0A2H5YZ88-F1
#
_cell.length_a   1.000
_cell.length_b   1.000
_cell.length_c   1.000
_cell.angle_alpha   90.00
_cell.angle_beta   90.00
_cell.angle_gamma   90.00
#
_symmetry.space_group_name_H-M   'P 1'
#
loop_
_entity.id
_entity.type
_entity.pdbx_description
1 polymer ?
#
loop_
_entity_poly.entity_id
_entity_poly.type
_entity_poly.pdbx_seq_one_letter_code
_entity_poly.pdbx_strand_id
1 'polypeptide(L)'
;MWISLDIRIERAWLVFLRAFGPLGRWLPETFGRELPIEGQTLVVSPRMRLPLQPSIGCIGLAPKHGRSSTFRPVWPWGGNLDLPELRPGSTIWLPVQRPEAFLFIGDVHAAIGAGEPAHVGIEATARVRVRVDRVTGLRCPAPRLRTEHELIFVGIGETIATAQRQALEHAIAALRDEYGFTPPEAYACACACLSYRFGGPAGPVVLAALPLAVLGQCSGTGTPS
;
A
#
# COMPACT_ATOMS: atom_id res chain seq x y z
N MET A 1 -4.48 -3.43 -14.23
CA MET A 1 -5.75 -2.76 -13.83
C MET A 1 -5.39 -1.60 -12.94
N TRP A 2 -6.00 -0.42 -13.03
CA TRP A 2 -5.79 0.68 -12.07
C TRP A 2 -7.05 0.96 -11.26
N ILE A 3 -6.88 1.41 -10.01
CA ILE A 3 -7.99 1.67 -9.09
C ILE A 3 -7.82 3.01 -8.37
N SER A 4 -8.72 4.00 -8.57
CA SER A 4 -8.74 5.24 -7.75
C SER A 4 -9.67 5.11 -6.56
N LEU A 5 -9.27 5.64 -5.40
CA LEU A 5 -9.95 5.43 -4.13
C LEU A 5 -10.62 6.71 -3.58
N ASP A 6 -11.81 6.54 -3.00
CA ASP A 6 -12.48 7.48 -2.10
C ASP A 6 -13.05 6.67 -0.92
N ILE A 7 -12.78 7.10 0.33
CA ILE A 7 -13.03 6.31 1.54
C ILE A 7 -13.70 7.20 2.57
N ARG A 8 -14.89 6.77 3.02
CA ARG A 8 -15.61 7.39 4.13
C ARG A 8 -15.70 6.42 5.30
N ILE A 9 -15.01 6.73 6.39
CA ILE A 9 -15.09 6.00 7.65
C ILE A 9 -16.47 6.23 8.28
N GLU A 10 -17.13 5.14 8.68
CA GLU A 10 -18.40 5.17 9.41
C GLU A 10 -18.19 4.91 10.90
N ARG A 11 -17.31 3.97 11.25
CA ARG A 11 -16.98 3.58 12.63
C ARG A 11 -15.52 3.16 12.70
N ALA A 12 -14.89 3.37 13.85
CA ALA A 12 -13.47 3.09 14.08
C ALA A 12 -13.27 2.37 15.41
N TRP A 13 -12.33 1.43 15.48
CA TRP A 13 -12.04 0.62 16.65
C TRP A 13 -10.55 0.60 16.95
N LEU A 14 -10.22 0.87 18.21
CA LEU A 14 -8.94 0.51 18.77
C LEU A 14 -9.01 -0.95 19.18
N VAL A 15 -8.18 -1.80 18.57
CA VAL A 15 -8.09 -3.21 18.89
C VAL A 15 -6.70 -3.50 19.42
N PHE A 16 -6.63 -4.27 20.50
CA PHE A 16 -5.39 -4.87 20.99
C PHE A 16 -5.62 -6.37 21.12
N LEU A 17 -4.73 -7.15 20.51
CA LEU A 17 -4.76 -8.61 20.55
C LEU A 17 -3.59 -9.12 21.40
N ARG A 18 -3.91 -9.73 22.55
CA ARG A 18 -2.88 -10.35 23.41
C ARG A 18 -2.19 -11.48 22.66
N ALA A 19 -0.87 -11.57 22.83
CA ALA A 19 0.01 -12.54 22.17
C ALA A 19 0.05 -12.45 20.64
N PHE A 20 -0.34 -11.30 20.07
CA PHE A 20 -0.27 -11.04 18.64
C PHE A 20 0.62 -9.83 18.33
N GLY A 21 1.42 -9.94 17.28
CA GLY A 21 2.36 -8.91 16.86
C GLY A 21 3.48 -8.59 17.87
N PRO A 22 4.35 -7.61 17.55
CA PRO A 22 5.51 -7.24 18.35
C PRO A 22 5.12 -6.69 19.73
N LEU A 23 3.92 -6.14 19.84
CA LEU A 23 3.41 -5.50 21.06
C LEU A 23 2.43 -6.38 21.85
N GLY A 24 2.15 -7.62 21.43
CA GLY A 24 1.12 -8.48 22.04
C GLY A 24 1.34 -8.84 23.51
N ARG A 25 2.50 -8.52 24.09
CA ARG A 25 2.81 -8.70 25.53
C ARG A 25 2.56 -7.47 26.39
N TRP A 26 2.16 -6.35 25.79
CA TRP A 26 2.13 -5.05 26.48
C TRP A 26 0.94 -4.87 27.42
N LEU A 27 -0.21 -5.46 27.08
CA LEU A 27 -1.43 -5.35 27.89
C LEU A 27 -1.91 -6.74 28.31
N PRO A 28 -2.57 -6.86 29.48
CA PRO A 28 -2.88 -8.14 30.08
C PRO A 28 -3.99 -8.91 29.35
N GLU A 29 -4.84 -8.23 28.59
CA GLU A 29 -6.05 -8.79 27.97
C GLU A 29 -6.28 -8.21 26.57
N THR A 30 -6.86 -9.03 25.70
CA THR A 30 -7.38 -8.60 24.39
C THR A 30 -8.58 -7.68 24.60
N PHE A 31 -8.64 -6.56 23.88
CA PHE A 31 -9.82 -5.71 23.88
C PHE A 31 -10.09 -5.11 22.50
N GLY A 32 -11.35 -4.72 22.30
CA GLY A 32 -11.78 -3.84 21.21
C GLY A 32 -12.61 -2.71 21.81
N ARG A 33 -12.32 -1.47 21.42
CA ARG A 33 -13.05 -0.28 21.87
C ARG A 33 -13.33 0.61 20.68
N GLU A 34 -14.61 0.91 20.46
CA GLU A 34 -14.99 1.90 19.46
C GLU A 34 -14.48 3.29 19.86
N LEU A 35 -13.89 4.00 18.92
CA LEU A 35 -13.38 5.35 19.11
C LEU A 35 -14.37 6.35 18.51
N PRO A 36 -14.80 7.38 19.26
CA PRO A 36 -15.58 8.47 18.69
C PRO A 36 -14.83 9.16 17.55
N ILE A 37 -15.58 9.51 16.51
CA ILE A 37 -15.09 10.28 15.37
C ILE A 37 -15.75 11.65 15.41
N GLU A 38 -14.94 12.70 15.53
CA GLU A 38 -15.38 14.09 15.52
C GLU A 38 -14.75 14.80 14.32
N GLY A 39 -15.54 14.99 13.25
CA GLY A 39 -15.04 15.56 12.00
C GLY A 39 -13.97 14.67 11.36
N GLN A 40 -12.73 15.18 11.25
CA GLN A 40 -11.55 14.46 10.72
C GLN A 40 -10.63 13.95 11.83
N THR A 41 -11.18 13.69 13.02
CA THR A 41 -10.39 13.35 14.21
C THR A 41 -10.94 12.12 14.92
N LEU A 42 -10.05 11.17 15.21
CA LEU A 42 -10.25 10.07 16.13
C LEU A 42 -10.01 10.55 17.56
N VAL A 43 -10.99 10.33 18.45
CA VAL A 43 -10.89 10.71 19.86
C VAL A 43 -10.51 9.49 20.69
N VAL A 44 -9.22 9.36 21.02
CA VAL A 44 -8.76 8.20 21.80
C VAL A 44 -9.03 8.39 23.29
N SER A 45 -8.82 9.61 23.78
CA SER A 45 -9.11 10.07 25.15
C SER A 45 -9.20 11.61 25.17
N PRO A 46 -9.61 12.24 26.30
CA PRO A 46 -9.57 13.70 26.44
C PRO A 46 -8.19 14.33 26.20
N ARG A 47 -7.10 13.56 26.33
CA ARG A 47 -5.73 14.02 26.14
C ARG A 47 -5.13 13.69 24.77
N MET A 48 -5.76 12.78 24.02
CA MET A 48 -5.18 12.25 22.78
C MET A 48 -6.21 12.17 21.68
N ARG A 49 -5.93 12.93 20.63
CA ARG A 49 -6.73 13.06 19.42
C ARG A 49 -5.81 12.80 18.23
N LEU A 50 -6.22 11.95 17.30
CA LEU A 50 -5.42 11.56 16.15
C LEU A 50 -6.16 11.97 14.87
N PRO A 51 -5.44 12.40 13.80
CA PRO A 51 -6.07 12.65 12.53
C PRO A 51 -6.65 11.36 11.95
N LEU A 52 -7.81 11.45 11.30
CA LEU A 52 -8.27 10.40 10.42
C LEU A 52 -7.33 10.29 9.21
N GLN A 53 -6.87 9.08 8.93
CA GLN A 53 -6.02 8.73 7.80
C GLN A 53 -6.56 7.46 7.13
N PRO A 54 -7.69 7.55 6.39
CA PRO A 54 -8.34 6.38 5.83
C PRO A 54 -7.46 5.66 4.81
N SER A 55 -7.35 4.34 4.92
CA SER A 55 -6.65 3.50 3.94
C SER A 55 -7.27 2.11 3.81
N ILE A 56 -6.97 1.43 2.69
CA ILE A 56 -7.34 0.03 2.44
C ILE A 56 -6.15 -0.86 2.80
N GLY A 57 -6.33 -1.81 3.72
CA GLY A 57 -5.34 -2.83 4.08
C GLY A 57 -5.29 -3.97 3.07
N CYS A 58 -6.47 -4.53 2.76
CA CYS A 58 -6.61 -5.66 1.85
C CYS A 58 -7.10 -5.23 0.47
N ILE A 59 -6.26 -5.38 -0.56
CA ILE A 59 -6.67 -5.22 -1.96
C ILE A 59 -5.86 -6.15 -2.87
N GLY A 60 -6.54 -6.85 -3.77
CA GLY A 60 -5.87 -7.78 -4.66
C GLY A 60 -6.77 -8.42 -5.70
N LEU A 61 -6.16 -9.24 -6.55
CA LEU A 61 -6.83 -10.02 -7.60
C LEU A 61 -6.69 -11.52 -7.32
N ALA A 62 -7.57 -12.34 -7.90
CA ALA A 62 -7.41 -13.78 -7.82
C ALA A 62 -6.14 -14.25 -8.56
N PRO A 63 -5.39 -15.21 -7.98
CA PRO A 63 -4.25 -15.81 -8.65
C PRO A 63 -4.68 -16.65 -9.85
N LYS A 64 -3.73 -16.95 -10.73
CA LYS A 64 -3.92 -17.86 -11.86
C LYS A 64 -4.33 -19.26 -11.39
N HIS A 65 -3.74 -19.72 -10.29
CA HIS A 65 -3.96 -21.02 -9.68
C HIS A 65 -3.98 -20.93 -8.15
N GLY A 66 -4.71 -21.83 -7.50
CA GLY A 66 -4.73 -21.93 -6.04
C GLY A 66 -5.64 -20.91 -5.35
N ARG A 67 -5.28 -20.55 -4.12
CA ARG A 67 -6.02 -19.64 -3.24
C ARG A 67 -5.08 -18.62 -2.62
N SER A 68 -5.64 -17.50 -2.19
CA SER A 68 -4.94 -16.49 -1.40
C SER A 68 -5.64 -16.29 -0.06
N SER A 69 -5.00 -15.55 0.83
CA SER A 69 -5.48 -15.25 2.17
C SER A 69 -5.61 -13.73 2.32
N THR A 70 -6.63 -13.29 3.04
CA THR A 70 -6.76 -11.89 3.49
C THR A 70 -5.98 -11.61 4.76
N PHE A 71 -5.21 -12.58 5.26
CA PHE A 71 -4.41 -12.43 6.47
C PHE A 71 -2.91 -12.52 6.17
N ARG A 72 -2.43 -13.67 5.66
CA ARG A 72 -1.03 -13.88 5.28
C ARG A 72 -0.85 -15.13 4.40
N PRO A 73 0.20 -15.21 3.56
CA PRO A 73 1.15 -14.14 3.28
C PRO A 73 0.61 -13.13 2.27
N VAL A 74 1.33 -12.03 2.09
CA VAL A 74 1.13 -11.06 1.01
C VAL A 74 1.67 -11.61 -0.33
N TRP A 75 1.06 -11.23 -1.47
CA TRP A 75 1.39 -11.79 -2.79
C TRP A 75 1.62 -10.71 -3.86
N PRO A 76 2.29 -11.06 -4.99
CA PRO A 76 2.47 -10.13 -6.11
C PRO A 76 1.15 -9.62 -6.75
N TRP A 77 0.05 -10.35 -6.59
CA TRP A 77 -1.29 -9.93 -7.04
C TRP A 77 -2.09 -9.18 -5.95
N GLY A 78 -1.42 -8.73 -4.88
CA GLY A 78 -2.03 -8.02 -3.75
C GLY A 78 -2.33 -8.94 -2.57
N GLY A 79 -3.39 -8.63 -1.83
CA GLY A 79 -3.71 -9.27 -0.56
C GLY A 79 -3.64 -8.25 0.58
N ASN A 80 -3.18 -8.70 1.74
CA ASN A 80 -3.00 -7.83 2.89
C ASN A 80 -1.70 -7.03 2.76
N LEU A 81 -1.81 -5.81 2.22
CA LEU A 81 -0.67 -4.94 1.92
C LEU A 81 -0.41 -3.96 3.06
N ASP A 82 -1.48 -3.47 3.72
CA ASP A 82 -1.43 -2.60 4.89
C ASP A 82 -0.59 -1.34 4.68
N LEU A 83 -0.92 -0.62 3.60
CA LEU A 83 -0.18 0.57 3.17
C LEU A 83 -1.00 1.82 3.49
N PRO A 84 -0.48 2.75 4.31
CA PRO A 84 -1.09 4.08 4.49
C PRO A 84 -1.27 4.83 3.16
N GLU A 85 -0.48 4.48 2.13
CA GLU A 85 -0.56 5.07 0.79
C GLU A 85 -1.79 4.63 -0.02
N LEU A 86 -2.48 3.55 0.36
CA LEU A 86 -3.75 3.11 -0.25
C LEU A 86 -4.93 3.93 0.28
N ARG A 87 -4.80 5.25 0.18
CA ARG A 87 -5.71 6.29 0.69
C ARG A 87 -6.49 6.96 -0.44
N PRO A 88 -7.50 7.79 -0.14
CA PRO A 88 -8.22 8.55 -1.16
C PRO A 88 -7.28 9.34 -2.09
N GLY A 89 -7.58 9.34 -3.39
CA GLY A 89 -6.76 9.97 -4.42
C GLY A 89 -5.53 9.15 -4.87
N SER A 90 -5.21 8.02 -4.21
CA SER A 90 -4.19 7.10 -4.72
C SER A 90 -4.72 6.24 -5.84
N THR A 91 -3.80 5.74 -6.67
CA THR A 91 -4.03 4.73 -7.69
C THR A 91 -3.15 3.51 -7.42
N ILE A 92 -3.71 2.31 -7.43
CA ILE A 92 -2.94 1.06 -7.38
C ILE A 92 -3.06 0.30 -8.71
N TRP A 93 -1.93 -0.18 -9.22
CA TRP A 93 -1.86 -1.17 -10.30
C TRP A 93 -1.59 -2.56 -9.74
N LEU A 94 -2.39 -3.52 -10.18
CA LEU A 94 -2.28 -4.93 -9.81
C LEU A 94 -2.07 -5.80 -11.06
N PRO A 95 -1.17 -6.81 -11.01
CA PRO A 95 -1.01 -7.77 -12.10
C PRO A 95 -2.23 -8.68 -12.22
N VAL A 96 -2.85 -8.69 -13.40
CA VAL A 96 -3.94 -9.59 -13.72
C VAL A 96 -3.36 -10.97 -14.05
N GLN A 97 -3.64 -11.96 -13.20
CA GLN A 97 -3.13 -13.33 -13.34
C GLN A 97 -4.08 -14.24 -14.15
N ARG A 98 -5.33 -13.83 -14.31
CA ARG A 98 -6.39 -14.55 -15.05
C ARG A 98 -7.44 -13.58 -15.62
N PRO A 99 -8.14 -13.92 -16.71
CA PRO A 99 -9.01 -12.99 -17.45
C PRO A 99 -10.09 -12.29 -16.62
N GLU A 100 -10.67 -12.99 -15.64
CA GLU A 100 -11.78 -12.50 -14.83
C GLU A 100 -11.33 -11.53 -13.72
N ALA A 101 -10.02 -11.51 -13.42
CA ALA A 101 -9.36 -10.77 -12.34
C ALA A 101 -9.85 -11.07 -10.92
N PHE A 102 -11.17 -11.07 -10.65
CA PHE A 102 -11.81 -11.22 -9.34
C PHE A 102 -11.16 -10.32 -8.28
N LEU A 103 -11.43 -9.02 -8.40
CA LEU A 103 -10.99 -8.01 -7.44
C LEU A 103 -11.67 -8.21 -6.08
N PHE A 104 -10.88 -8.15 -5.02
CA PHE A 104 -11.35 -8.08 -3.63
C PHE A 104 -10.76 -6.86 -2.93
N ILE A 105 -11.55 -6.28 -2.01
CA ILE A 105 -11.21 -5.08 -1.23
C ILE A 105 -11.78 -5.26 0.18
N GLY A 106 -11.01 -4.92 1.21
CA GLY A 106 -11.45 -4.97 2.60
C GLY A 106 -10.40 -4.39 3.55
N ASP A 107 -10.58 -4.67 4.84
CA ASP A 107 -9.63 -4.30 5.90
C ASP A 107 -9.32 -2.80 5.92
N VAL A 108 -10.37 -1.98 6.06
CA VAL A 108 -10.20 -0.53 6.01
C VAL A 108 -9.73 -0.05 7.36
N HIS A 109 -8.72 0.82 7.36
CA HIS A 109 -8.22 1.48 8.55
C HIS A 109 -8.71 2.93 8.61
N ALA A 110 -9.13 3.38 9.79
CA ALA A 110 -9.33 4.80 10.07
C ALA A 110 -8.00 5.54 10.27
N ALA A 111 -6.95 4.83 10.69
CA ALA A 111 -5.57 5.28 10.72
C ALA A 111 -4.64 4.07 10.84
N ILE A 112 -3.50 4.09 10.16
CA ILE A 112 -2.48 3.03 10.21
C ILE A 112 -1.09 3.64 10.02
N GLY A 113 -0.09 3.12 10.74
CA GLY A 113 1.31 3.52 10.58
C GLY A 113 2.00 2.72 9.47
N ALA A 114 3.04 3.28 8.86
CA ALA A 114 3.83 2.56 7.85
C ALA A 114 4.44 1.27 8.43
N GLY A 115 4.27 0.17 7.70
CA GLY A 115 4.69 -1.18 8.12
C GLY A 115 3.86 -1.79 9.25
N GLU A 116 2.75 -1.14 9.63
CA GLU A 116 1.86 -1.54 10.71
C GLU A 116 2.59 -2.07 11.98
N PRO A 117 3.31 -1.21 12.72
CA PRO A 117 4.23 -1.69 13.77
C PRO A 117 3.57 -2.48 14.90
N ALA A 118 2.28 -2.23 15.16
CA ALA A 118 1.48 -2.93 16.16
C ALA A 118 0.84 -4.24 15.63
N HIS A 119 0.97 -4.51 14.33
CA HIS A 119 0.26 -5.52 13.55
C HIS A 119 -1.27 -5.36 13.53
N VAL A 120 -1.77 -4.20 13.94
CA VAL A 120 -3.20 -3.85 13.93
C VAL A 120 -3.28 -2.34 13.70
N GLY A 121 -4.17 -1.90 12.81
CA GLY A 121 -4.49 -0.49 12.60
C GLY A 121 -5.55 0.01 13.58
N ILE A 122 -6.04 1.24 13.38
CA ILE A 122 -7.35 1.61 13.92
C ILE A 122 -8.39 1.09 12.94
N GLU A 123 -8.91 -0.11 13.20
CA GLU A 123 -9.82 -0.83 12.32
C GLU A 123 -11.11 -0.07 12.07
N ALA A 124 -11.70 -0.21 10.88
CA ALA A 124 -12.87 0.59 10.52
C ALA A 124 -13.90 -0.13 9.65
N THR A 125 -15.15 0.27 9.85
CA THR A 125 -16.23 0.08 8.89
C THR A 125 -16.29 1.34 8.04
N ALA A 126 -16.36 1.17 6.72
CA ALA A 126 -16.30 2.28 5.80
C ALA A 126 -17.11 2.03 4.53
N ARG A 127 -17.46 3.12 3.84
CA ARG A 127 -17.86 3.08 2.44
C ARG A 127 -16.64 3.40 1.58
N VAL A 128 -16.32 2.48 0.68
CA VAL A 128 -15.23 2.64 -0.29
C VAL A 128 -15.84 2.78 -1.67
N ARG A 129 -15.51 3.86 -2.38
CA ARG A 129 -15.80 4.03 -3.80
C ARG A 129 -14.50 3.81 -4.57
N VAL A 130 -14.58 2.92 -5.56
CA VAL A 130 -13.47 2.63 -6.45
C VAL A 130 -13.88 2.84 -7.91
N ARG A 131 -12.96 3.36 -8.72
CA ARG A 131 -13.04 3.27 -10.18
C ARG A 131 -12.03 2.24 -10.63
N VAL A 132 -12.43 1.33 -11.52
CA VAL A 132 -11.58 0.22 -11.97
C VAL A 132 -11.42 0.30 -13.48
N ASP A 133 -10.19 0.20 -13.97
CA ASP A 133 -9.91 0.17 -15.41
C ASP A 133 -8.85 -0.88 -15.78
N ARG A 134 -8.88 -1.38 -17.01
CA ARG A 134 -7.92 -2.36 -17.53
C ARG A 134 -6.82 -1.65 -18.32
N VAL A 135 -5.59 -1.79 -17.83
CA VAL A 135 -4.38 -1.28 -18.50
C VAL A 135 -3.68 -2.43 -19.22
N THR A 136 -3.30 -2.22 -20.47
CA THR A 136 -2.49 -3.14 -21.29
C THR A 136 -1.11 -2.53 -21.54
N GLY A 137 -0.09 -3.36 -21.73
CA GLY A 137 1.28 -2.91 -22.04
C GLY A 137 2.10 -2.44 -20.84
N LEU A 138 1.49 -2.30 -19.66
CA LEU A 138 2.21 -1.94 -18.44
C LEU A 138 2.88 -3.17 -17.79
N ARG A 139 4.19 -3.11 -17.57
CA ARG A 139 4.93 -4.12 -16.81
C ARG A 139 4.74 -3.91 -15.30
N CYS A 140 3.94 -4.76 -14.68
CA CYS A 140 3.58 -4.65 -13.25
C CYS A 140 3.78 -5.99 -12.54
N PRO A 141 5.02 -6.41 -12.22
CA PRO A 141 5.29 -7.74 -11.64
C PRO A 141 4.77 -7.91 -10.20
N ALA A 142 4.60 -6.81 -9.47
CA ALA A 142 4.04 -6.70 -8.14
C ALA A 142 3.16 -5.44 -8.06
N PRO A 143 2.46 -5.16 -6.95
CA PRO A 143 1.68 -3.95 -6.85
C PRO A 143 2.52 -2.70 -7.09
N ARG A 144 1.94 -1.72 -7.76
CA ARG A 144 2.53 -0.39 -7.94
C ARG A 144 1.51 0.65 -7.51
N LEU A 145 1.93 1.70 -6.83
CA LEU A 145 1.02 2.75 -6.39
C LEU A 145 1.45 4.09 -6.98
N ARG A 146 0.49 4.98 -7.20
CA ARG A 146 0.72 6.40 -7.45
C ARG A 146 -0.10 7.20 -6.46
N THR A 147 0.55 8.11 -5.76
CA THR A 147 -0.10 9.12 -4.93
C THR A 147 -0.10 10.45 -5.68
N GLU A 148 -0.55 11.51 -5.02
CA GLU A 148 -0.44 12.87 -5.54
C GLU A 148 1.01 13.28 -5.85
N HIS A 149 1.98 12.76 -5.09
CA HIS A 149 3.37 13.23 -5.13
C HIS A 149 4.39 12.17 -5.52
N GLU A 150 4.05 10.88 -5.45
CA GLU A 150 5.01 9.80 -5.61
C GLU A 150 4.48 8.68 -6.51
N LEU A 151 5.40 8.06 -7.27
CA LEU A 151 5.23 6.74 -7.87
C LEU A 151 5.97 5.74 -6.98
N ILE A 152 5.28 4.69 -6.56
CA ILE A 152 5.76 3.77 -5.53
C ILE A 152 5.78 2.35 -6.09
N PHE A 153 6.94 1.71 -6.00
CA PHE A 153 7.16 0.36 -6.47
C PHE A 153 7.21 -0.58 -5.27
N VAL A 154 6.32 -1.56 -5.24
CA VAL A 154 6.27 -2.53 -4.14
C VAL A 154 7.14 -3.72 -4.49
N GLY A 155 8.02 -4.11 -3.56
CA GLY A 155 8.73 -5.37 -3.57
C GLY A 155 8.21 -6.28 -2.46
N ILE A 156 8.09 -7.57 -2.76
CA ILE A 156 7.54 -8.60 -1.86
C ILE A 156 8.50 -9.78 -1.84
N GLY A 157 9.09 -10.07 -0.68
CA GLY A 157 10.12 -11.08 -0.58
C GLY A 157 9.95 -11.99 0.64
N GLU A 158 10.76 -13.05 0.69
CA GLU A 158 10.87 -13.93 1.87
C GLU A 158 11.55 -13.22 3.05
N THR A 159 12.34 -12.18 2.76
CA THR A 159 13.00 -11.30 3.72
C THR A 159 12.85 -9.83 3.31
N ILE A 160 13.06 -8.92 4.26
CA ILE A 160 13.08 -7.47 3.97
C ILE A 160 14.16 -7.14 2.93
N ALA A 161 15.34 -7.77 3.00
CA ALA A 161 16.40 -7.56 2.03
C ALA A 161 16.01 -7.97 0.61
N THR A 162 15.30 -9.10 0.46
CA THR A 162 14.78 -9.53 -0.85
C THR A 162 13.65 -8.65 -1.36
N ALA A 163 12.76 -8.19 -0.48
CA ALA A 163 11.70 -7.25 -0.82
C ALA A 163 12.26 -5.90 -1.27
N GLN A 164 13.27 -5.39 -0.56
CA GLN A 164 13.98 -4.16 -0.90
C GLN A 164 14.63 -4.24 -2.29
N ARG A 165 15.34 -5.35 -2.57
CA ARG A 165 15.96 -5.59 -3.88
C ARG A 165 14.91 -5.54 -5.00
N GLN A 166 13.81 -6.26 -4.85
CA GLN A 166 12.74 -6.24 -5.84
C GLN A 166 12.14 -4.86 -6.03
N ALA A 167 11.89 -4.11 -4.95
CA ALA A 167 11.34 -2.75 -5.04
C ALA A 167 12.24 -1.83 -5.88
N LEU A 168 13.57 -1.92 -5.71
CA LEU A 168 14.53 -1.19 -6.55
C LEU A 168 14.56 -1.69 -7.99
N GLU A 169 14.56 -3.00 -8.21
CA GLU A 169 14.56 -3.58 -9.55
C GLU A 169 13.31 -3.14 -10.33
N HIS A 170 12.15 -3.08 -9.67
CA HIS A 170 10.92 -2.55 -10.24
C HIS A 170 11.05 -1.05 -10.56
N ALA A 171 11.60 -0.24 -9.65
CA ALA A 171 11.79 1.19 -9.87
C ALA A 171 12.75 1.49 -11.03
N ILE A 172 13.92 0.85 -11.05
CA ILE A 172 14.93 1.00 -12.12
C ILE A 172 14.39 0.52 -13.46
N ALA A 173 13.67 -0.61 -13.48
CA ALA A 173 13.05 -1.09 -14.72
C ALA A 173 12.05 -0.06 -15.27
N ALA A 174 11.19 0.51 -14.42
CA ALA A 174 10.24 1.54 -14.85
C ALA A 174 10.95 2.81 -15.36
N LEU A 175 11.96 3.31 -14.64
CA LEU A 175 12.74 4.48 -15.08
C LEU A 175 13.33 4.30 -16.48
N ARG A 176 13.84 3.10 -16.78
CA ARG A 176 14.45 2.78 -18.07
C ARG A 176 13.41 2.50 -19.15
N ASP A 177 12.49 1.58 -18.88
CA ASP A 177 11.60 0.99 -19.87
C ASP A 177 10.36 1.86 -20.14
N GLU A 178 9.89 2.62 -19.14
CA GLU A 178 8.69 3.47 -19.26
C GLU A 178 9.06 4.96 -19.43
N TYR A 179 10.13 5.43 -18.79
CA TYR A 179 10.52 6.85 -18.82
C TYR A 179 11.76 7.15 -19.69
N GLY A 180 12.43 6.13 -20.20
CA GLY A 180 13.52 6.29 -21.18
C GLY A 180 14.87 6.72 -20.58
N PHE A 181 15.05 6.59 -19.26
CA PHE A 181 16.31 6.96 -18.62
C PHE A 181 17.42 6.02 -19.06
N THR A 182 18.60 6.56 -19.35
CA THR A 182 19.82 5.79 -19.54
C THR A 182 20.24 5.11 -18.22
N PRO A 183 21.07 4.05 -18.25
CA PRO A 183 21.51 3.40 -17.01
C PRO A 183 22.16 4.34 -15.98
N PRO A 184 23.04 5.30 -16.36
CA PRO A 184 23.57 6.28 -15.42
C PRO A 184 22.52 7.22 -14.84
N GLU A 185 21.54 7.67 -15.63
CA GLU A 185 20.45 8.54 -15.14
C GLU A 185 19.55 7.79 -14.15
N ALA A 186 19.14 6.56 -14.48
CA ALA A 186 18.34 5.74 -13.59
C ALA A 186 19.08 5.45 -12.28
N TYR A 187 20.39 5.20 -12.34
CA TYR A 187 21.23 5.00 -11.16
C TYR A 187 21.33 6.28 -10.31
N ALA A 188 21.60 7.43 -10.93
CA ALA A 188 21.66 8.72 -10.23
C ALA A 188 20.32 9.05 -9.54
N CYS A 189 19.21 8.82 -10.23
CA CYS A 189 17.86 8.94 -9.68
C CYS A 189 17.66 8.02 -8.48
N ALA A 190 18.10 6.76 -8.56
CA ALA A 190 17.99 5.82 -7.45
C ALA A 190 18.82 6.26 -6.24
N CYS A 191 20.01 6.81 -6.45
CA CYS A 191 20.86 7.30 -5.37
C CYS A 191 20.29 8.54 -4.67
N ALA A 192 19.74 9.49 -5.43
CA ALA A 192 19.39 10.81 -4.92
C ALA A 192 17.91 10.98 -4.57
N CYS A 193 17.01 10.21 -5.19
CA CYS A 193 15.58 10.50 -5.18
C CYS A 193 14.71 9.38 -4.63
N LEU A 194 15.15 8.11 -4.68
CA LEU A 194 14.36 7.02 -4.11
C LEU A 194 14.44 7.01 -2.59
N SER A 195 13.29 6.78 -1.95
CA SER A 195 13.20 6.53 -0.51
C SER A 195 12.52 5.20 -0.24
N TYR A 196 12.78 4.61 0.93
CA TYR A 196 12.11 3.38 1.35
C TYR A 196 11.08 3.63 2.43
N ARG A 197 9.98 2.88 2.33
CA ARG A 197 9.02 2.65 3.42
C ARG A 197 8.69 1.15 3.51
N PHE A 198 8.11 0.73 4.63
CA PHE A 198 7.69 -0.65 4.84
C PHE A 198 6.18 -0.79 4.70
N GLY A 199 5.74 -1.97 4.26
CA GLY A 199 4.35 -2.40 4.31
C GLY A 199 4.20 -3.65 5.17
N GLY A 200 3.04 -4.29 5.11
CA GLY A 200 2.75 -5.48 5.89
C GLY A 200 1.98 -5.17 7.18
N PRO A 201 1.69 -6.22 7.97
CA PRO A 201 2.69 -7.14 8.50
C PRO A 201 2.56 -8.55 7.92
N ALA A 202 1.70 -8.75 6.93
CA ALA A 202 1.41 -10.05 6.32
C ALA A 202 2.62 -10.69 5.59
N GLY A 203 3.73 -9.98 5.48
CA GLY A 203 5.01 -10.49 5.01
C GLY A 203 6.01 -9.35 4.81
N PRO A 204 7.25 -9.65 4.39
CA PRO A 204 8.23 -8.63 4.05
C PRO A 204 7.82 -7.83 2.81
N VAL A 205 7.37 -6.59 3.04
CA VAL A 205 6.98 -5.64 1.99
C VAL A 205 7.83 -4.38 2.12
N VAL A 206 8.45 -3.97 1.00
CA VAL A 206 9.21 -2.73 0.91
C VAL A 206 8.67 -1.90 -0.24
N LEU A 207 8.54 -0.60 0.00
CA LEU A 207 8.07 0.39 -0.94
C LEU A 207 9.26 1.24 -1.34
N ALA A 208 9.65 1.23 -2.61
CA ALA A 208 10.58 2.21 -3.19
C ALA A 208 9.76 3.37 -3.76
N ALA A 209 9.80 4.53 -3.11
CA ALA A 209 9.03 5.70 -3.48
C ALA A 209 9.87 6.71 -4.27
N LEU A 210 9.39 7.06 -5.46
CA LEU A 210 9.98 8.03 -6.37
C LEU A 210 9.11 9.30 -6.41
N PRO A 211 9.64 10.47 -6.06
CA PRO A 211 8.92 11.73 -6.23
C PRO A 211 8.57 12.00 -7.70
N LEU A 212 7.31 12.26 -8.00
CA LEU A 212 6.82 12.53 -9.36
C LEU A 212 7.46 13.77 -9.98
N ALA A 213 7.92 14.72 -9.17
CA ALA A 213 8.64 15.92 -9.62
C ALA A 213 9.91 15.58 -10.42
N VAL A 214 10.55 14.46 -10.13
CA VAL A 214 11.75 14.00 -10.85
C VAL A 214 11.40 13.59 -12.29
N LEU A 215 10.23 12.97 -12.48
CA LEU A 215 9.77 12.53 -13.80
C LEU A 215 9.36 13.72 -14.69
N GLY A 216 8.85 14.81 -14.10
CA GLY A 216 8.44 16.01 -14.83
C GLY A 216 9.60 16.86 -15.37
N GLN A 217 10.81 16.70 -14.84
CA GLN A 217 12.01 17.43 -15.28
C GLN A 217 12.68 16.78 -16.51
N CYS A 218 12.35 15.53 -16.80
CA CYS A 218 12.82 14.78 -17.96
C CYS A 218 11.81 14.93 -19.12
N SER A 219 11.59 16.17 -19.56
CA SER A 219 10.66 16.51 -20.64
C SER A 219 11.19 16.06 -22.02
N GLY A 220 11.04 14.77 -22.29
CA GLY A 220 11.27 14.16 -23.61
C GLY A 220 10.35 12.98 -23.95
N THR A 221 9.71 12.36 -22.96
CA THR A 221 8.85 11.19 -23.16
C THR A 221 7.51 11.42 -22.46
N GLY A 222 6.42 11.31 -23.23
CA GLY A 222 5.06 11.52 -22.73
C GLY A 222 4.79 10.63 -21.52
N THR A 223 4.24 11.23 -20.46
CA THR A 223 3.85 10.49 -19.26
C THR A 223 2.75 9.49 -19.66
N PRO A 224 2.90 8.19 -19.37
CA PRO A 224 1.81 7.24 -19.61
C PRO A 224 0.63 7.59 -18.70
N SER A 225 -0.53 7.83 -19.31
CA SER A 225 -1.83 8.04 -18.64
C SER A 225 -2.34 6.77 -17.97
#